data_AF-A0A8J7QPH5-F1
#
_entry.id   AF-A0A8J7QPH5-F1
#
_cell.length_a   1.000
_cell.length_b   1.000
_cell.length_c   1.000
_cell.angle_alpha   90.00
_cell.angle_beta   90.00
_cell.angle_gamma   90.00
#
_symmetry.space_group_name_H-M   'P 1'
#
loop_
_entity.id
_entity.type
_entity.pdbx_description
1 polymer ?
#
loop_
_entity_poly.entity_id
_entity_poly.type
_entity_poly.pdbx_seq_one_letter_code
_entity_poly.pdbx_strand_id
1 'polypeptide(L)'
;MNVEIDPEDEVAFRLDVAKEQLEAAMKRFGVEDWVGTVQASQLTAENAAKALIAHFHLPSWTRDPSDELRDVLGGIPNDFRGEIDALIDIVSALAPEHGRASYGVPAERITPGRL
;
A
#
# COMPACT_ATOMS: atom_id res chain seq x y z
N MET A 1 -2.89 -19.35 19.57
CA MET A 1 -2.82 -18.07 20.29
C MET A 1 -3.73 -17.11 19.57
N ASN A 2 -4.84 -16.69 20.19
CA ASN A 2 -5.56 -15.51 19.71
C ASN A 2 -4.72 -14.32 20.16
N VAL A 3 -4.00 -13.71 19.23
CA VAL A 3 -3.41 -12.40 19.48
C VAL A 3 -4.56 -11.41 19.35
N GLU A 4 -4.96 -10.83 20.47
CA GLU A 4 -5.83 -9.67 20.46
C GLU A 4 -4.99 -8.50 19.94
N ILE A 5 -5.40 -7.92 18.82
CA ILE A 5 -4.68 -6.83 18.17
C ILE A 5 -5.29 -5.53 18.70
N ASP A 6 -4.47 -4.70 19.35
CA ASP A 6 -4.86 -3.34 19.68
C ASP A 6 -5.00 -2.53 18.38
N PRO A 7 -6.17 -1.91 18.09
CA PRO A 7 -6.34 -1.08 16.91
C PRO A 7 -5.32 0.06 16.81
N GLU A 8 -4.90 0.65 17.93
CA GLU A 8 -3.89 1.72 17.93
C GLU A 8 -2.53 1.18 17.47
N ASP A 9 -2.16 -0.01 17.93
CA ASP A 9 -0.93 -0.69 17.51
C ASP A 9 -0.98 -1.06 16.02
N GLU A 10 -2.12 -1.53 15.48
CA GLU A 10 -2.24 -1.85 14.05
C GLU A 10 -2.11 -0.59 13.18
N VAL A 11 -2.74 0.52 13.57
CA VAL A 11 -2.59 1.81 12.88
C VAL A 11 -1.12 2.23 12.87
N ALA A 12 -0.47 2.23 14.03
CA ALA A 12 0.92 2.63 14.16
C ALA A 12 1.86 1.73 13.33
N PHE A 13 1.69 0.41 13.45
CA PHE A 13 2.44 -0.59 12.70
C PHE A 13 2.33 -0.37 11.19
N ARG A 14 1.12 -0.21 10.66
CA ARG A 14 0.90 0.02 9.22
C ARG A 14 1.52 1.33 8.76
N LEU A 15 1.37 2.38 9.54
CA LEU A 15 1.96 3.68 9.23
C LEU A 15 3.50 3.61 9.20
N ASP A 16 4.12 2.88 10.12
CA ASP A 16 5.57 2.73 10.16
C ASP A 16 6.08 1.90 8.97
N VAL A 17 5.39 0.81 8.61
CA VAL A 17 5.70 0.07 7.37
C VAL A 17 5.59 0.98 6.14
N ALA A 18 4.55 1.83 6.06
CA ALA A 18 4.41 2.75 4.93
C ALA A 18 5.58 3.74 4.83
N LYS A 19 6.03 4.31 5.96
CA LYS A 19 7.18 5.23 6.01
C LYS A 19 8.48 4.53 5.62
N GLU A 20 8.74 3.33 6.14
CA GLU A 20 9.94 2.55 5.80
C GLU A 20 9.99 2.23 4.31
N GLN A 21 8.86 1.87 3.71
CA GLN A 21 8.77 1.58 2.28
C GLN A 21 8.91 2.84 1.43
N LEU A 22 8.42 3.99 1.89
CA LEU A 22 8.63 5.26 1.20
C LEU A 22 10.12 5.62 1.15
N GLU A 23 10.81 5.48 2.30
CA GLU A 23 12.25 5.71 2.37
C GLU A 23 13.01 4.73 1.46
N ALA A 24 12.61 3.45 1.45
CA ALA A 24 13.19 2.45 0.56
C ALA A 24 12.97 2.80 -0.93
N ALA A 25 11.77 3.26 -1.32
CA ALA A 25 11.46 3.67 -2.68
C ALA A 25 12.35 4.85 -3.11
N MET A 26 12.51 5.86 -2.25
CA MET A 26 13.35 7.02 -2.54
C MET A 26 14.83 6.64 -2.71
N LYS A 27 15.36 5.76 -1.83
CA LYS A 27 16.74 5.26 -1.94
C LYS A 27 16.96 4.48 -3.23
N ARG A 28 16.04 3.58 -3.58
CA ARG A 28 16.11 2.75 -4.79
C ARG A 28 16.00 3.57 -6.06
N PHE A 29 15.14 4.59 -6.06
CA PHE A 29 15.02 5.55 -7.15
C PHE A 29 16.35 6.26 -7.40
N GLY A 30 17.05 6.67 -6.34
CA GLY A 30 18.36 7.32 -6.44
C GLY A 30 19.49 6.48 -7.03
N VAL A 31 19.32 5.15 -7.11
CA VAL A 31 20.28 4.21 -7.73
C VAL A 31 19.71 3.51 -8.96
N GLU A 32 18.61 4.04 -9.52
CA GLU A 32 17.94 3.50 -10.71
C GLU A 32 17.47 2.03 -10.57
N ASP A 33 17.23 1.57 -9.34
CA ASP A 33 16.55 0.31 -9.09
C ASP A 33 15.04 0.50 -9.31
N TRP A 34 14.62 0.52 -10.58
CA TRP A 34 13.24 0.81 -10.97
C TRP A 34 12.24 -0.21 -10.44
N VAL A 35 12.58 -1.50 -10.53
CA VAL A 35 11.72 -2.60 -10.05
C VAL A 35 11.54 -2.49 -8.54
N GLY A 36 12.64 -2.30 -7.81
CA GLY A 36 12.58 -2.14 -6.37
C GLY A 36 11.89 -0.85 -5.95
N THR A 37 11.98 0.23 -6.74
CA THR A 37 11.23 1.47 -6.51
C THR A 37 9.74 1.22 -6.62
N VAL A 38 9.28 0.60 -7.70
CA VAL A 38 7.86 0.27 -7.93
C VAL A 38 7.34 -0.65 -6.82
N GLN A 39 8.10 -1.67 -6.44
CA GLN A 39 7.73 -2.58 -5.35
C GLN A 39 7.52 -1.83 -4.02
N ALA A 40 8.47 -0.96 -3.68
CA ALA A 40 8.41 -0.19 -2.43
C ALA A 40 7.30 0.86 -2.45
N SER A 41 7.07 1.53 -3.60
CA SER A 41 5.96 2.47 -3.77
C SER A 41 4.59 1.78 -3.61
N GLN A 42 4.41 0.59 -4.18
CA GLN A 42 3.18 -0.18 -4.01
C GLN A 42 2.93 -0.52 -2.53
N LEU A 43 3.94 -1.01 -1.82
CA LEU A 43 3.82 -1.33 -0.40
C LEU A 43 3.59 -0.10 0.49
N THR A 44 4.16 1.05 0.10
CA THR A 44 3.91 2.34 0.77
C THR A 44 2.43 2.70 0.71
N ALA A 45 1.85 2.69 -0.50
CA ALA A 45 0.44 3.04 -0.71
C ALA A 45 -0.49 2.03 -0.01
N GLU A 46 -0.22 0.73 -0.16
CA GLU A 46 -1.00 -0.34 0.49
C GLU A 46 -1.06 -0.15 2.00
N ASN A 47 0.08 0.07 2.66
CA ASN A 47 0.11 0.19 4.12
C ASN A 47 -0.40 1.54 4.61
N ALA A 48 -0.26 2.62 3.83
CA ALA A 48 -0.89 3.90 4.16
C ALA A 48 -2.43 3.79 4.18
N ALA A 49 -3.01 3.13 3.18
CA ALA A 49 -4.46 2.86 3.16
C ALA A 49 -4.90 1.94 4.30
N LYS A 50 -4.13 0.88 4.58
CA LYS A 50 -4.43 -0.05 5.68
C LYS A 50 -4.31 0.62 7.05
N ALA A 51 -3.44 1.61 7.22
CA ALA A 51 -3.39 2.39 8.45
C ALA A 51 -4.70 3.19 8.66
N LEU A 52 -5.27 3.76 7.60
CA LEU A 52 -6.56 4.45 7.69
C LEU A 52 -7.72 3.48 8.00
N ILE A 53 -7.75 2.34 7.32
CA ILE A 53 -8.77 1.30 7.53
C ILE A 53 -8.70 0.75 8.97
N ALA A 54 -7.49 0.61 9.53
CA ALA A 54 -7.27 0.08 10.87
C ALA A 54 -7.94 0.91 11.99
N HIS A 55 -8.28 2.19 11.75
CA HIS A 55 -9.09 2.98 12.68
C HIS A 55 -10.53 2.46 12.82
N PHE A 56 -11.03 1.70 11.84
CA PHE A 56 -12.42 1.25 11.77
C PHE A 56 -12.55 -0.25 12.00
N HIS A 57 -11.63 -1.04 11.44
CA HIS A 57 -11.58 -2.49 11.62
C HIS A 57 -10.23 -3.06 11.18
N LEU A 58 -10.00 -4.35 11.47
CA LEU A 58 -8.82 -5.05 10.97
C LEU A 58 -8.80 -5.00 9.42
N PRO A 59 -7.73 -4.50 8.78
CA PRO A 59 -7.65 -4.41 7.33
C PRO A 59 -7.58 -5.79 6.67
N SER A 60 -8.22 -5.93 5.51
CA SER A 60 -8.19 -7.18 4.76
C SER A 60 -6.80 -7.54 4.21
N TRP A 61 -6.59 -8.83 3.96
CA TRP A 61 -5.33 -9.33 3.40
C TRP A 61 -5.32 -9.27 1.86
N THR A 62 -5.60 -8.09 1.32
CA THR A 62 -5.56 -7.76 -0.11
C THR A 62 -4.35 -6.90 -0.46
N ARG A 63 -3.96 -6.87 -1.74
CA ARG A 63 -2.99 -5.91 -2.31
C ARG A 63 -3.65 -4.64 -2.83
N ASP A 64 -4.96 -4.69 -3.07
CA ASP A 64 -5.78 -3.54 -3.43
C ASP A 64 -6.80 -3.27 -2.32
N PRO A 65 -6.46 -2.45 -1.31
CA PRO A 65 -7.41 -2.01 -0.29
C PRO A 65 -8.25 -0.79 -0.74
N SER A 66 -8.28 -0.42 -2.03
CA SER A 66 -8.97 0.81 -2.47
C SER A 66 -10.49 0.75 -2.23
N ASP A 67 -11.13 -0.40 -2.47
CA ASP A 67 -12.57 -0.58 -2.20
C ASP A 67 -12.86 -0.56 -0.69
N GLU A 68 -12.03 -1.21 0.11
CA GLU A 68 -12.15 -1.21 1.57
C GLU A 68 -11.96 0.21 2.15
N LEU A 69 -11.06 1.00 1.57
CA LEU A 69 -10.87 2.40 1.93
C LEU A 69 -12.09 3.27 1.55
N ARG A 70 -12.75 2.98 0.41
CA ARG A 70 -14.02 3.64 0.04
C ARG A 70 -15.14 3.33 1.02
N ASP A 71 -15.20 2.10 1.52
CA ASP A 71 -16.24 1.67 2.47
C ASP A 71 -16.17 2.43 3.80
N VAL A 72 -14.96 2.76 4.26
CA VAL A 72 -14.75 3.50 5.52
C VAL A 72 -14.78 5.03 5.35
N LEU A 73 -14.85 5.55 4.12
CA LEU A 73 -14.79 6.98 3.82
C LEU A 73 -15.83 7.81 4.59
N GLY A 74 -17.03 7.24 4.81
CA GLY A 74 -18.10 7.89 5.56
C GLY A 74 -17.76 8.16 7.04
N GLY A 75 -16.74 7.49 7.58
CA GLY A 75 -16.25 7.67 8.94
C GLY A 75 -15.07 8.64 9.07
N ILE A 76 -14.51 9.14 7.96
CA ILE A 76 -13.34 10.02 7.98
C ILE A 76 -13.77 11.49 7.88
N PRO A 77 -13.16 12.44 8.63
CA PRO A 77 -13.50 13.85 8.53
C PRO A 77 -13.39 14.40 7.10
N ASN A 78 -14.37 15.22 6.71
CA ASN A 78 -14.48 15.75 5.34
C ASN A 78 -13.28 16.60 4.90
N ASP A 79 -12.53 17.18 5.85
CA ASP A 79 -11.36 17.99 5.57
C ASP A 79 -10.24 17.19 4.88
N PHE A 80 -10.25 15.86 4.99
CA PHE A 80 -9.25 14.97 4.37
C PHE A 80 -9.75 14.27 3.10
N ARG A 81 -10.96 14.60 2.62
CA ARG A 81 -11.59 13.83 1.53
C ARG A 81 -10.75 13.84 0.26
N GLY A 82 -10.15 14.97 -0.09
CA GLY A 82 -9.30 15.08 -1.28
C GLY A 82 -8.05 14.20 -1.21
N GLU A 83 -7.40 14.15 -0.04
CA GLU A 83 -6.24 13.31 0.21
C GLU A 83 -6.57 11.82 0.18
N ILE A 84 -7.74 11.45 0.72
CA ILE A 84 -8.20 10.05 0.73
C ILE A 84 -8.60 9.61 -0.68
N ASP A 85 -9.30 10.45 -1.44
CA ASP A 85 -9.63 10.17 -2.84
C ASP A 85 -8.35 9.97 -3.67
N ALA A 86 -7.34 10.83 -3.46
CA ALA A 86 -6.04 10.67 -4.10
C ALA A 86 -5.33 9.36 -3.68
N LEU A 87 -5.40 8.99 -2.41
CA LEU A 87 -4.82 7.74 -1.92
C LEU A 87 -5.53 6.52 -2.52
N ILE A 88 -6.86 6.55 -2.62
CA ILE A 88 -7.67 5.52 -3.27
C ILE A 88 -7.21 5.31 -4.71
N ASP A 89 -7.02 6.39 -5.47
CA ASP A 89 -6.55 6.33 -6.86
C ASP A 89 -5.14 5.75 -6.96
N ILE A 90 -4.21 6.19 -6.09
CA ILE A 90 -2.83 5.72 -6.04
C ILE A 90 -2.77 4.22 -5.72
N VAL A 91 -3.51 3.79 -4.70
CA VAL A 91 -3.53 2.39 -4.24
C VAL A 91 -4.05 1.47 -5.34
N SER A 92 -5.18 1.83 -5.96
CA SER A 92 -5.76 1.03 -7.03
C SER A 92 -4.83 0.94 -8.25
N ALA A 93 -4.19 2.05 -8.62
CA ALA A 93 -3.23 2.09 -9.72
C ALA A 93 -1.98 1.23 -9.46
N LEU A 94 -1.50 1.20 -8.21
CA LEU A 94 -0.29 0.46 -7.84
C LEU A 94 -0.53 -1.01 -7.48
N ALA A 95 -1.76 -1.41 -7.14
CA ALA A 95 -2.04 -2.77 -6.69
C ALA A 95 -1.55 -3.89 -7.64
N PRO A 96 -1.69 -3.78 -8.98
CA PRO A 96 -1.18 -4.80 -9.91
C PRO A 96 0.35 -4.93 -9.87
N GLU A 97 1.06 -3.87 -9.47
CA GLU A 97 2.51 -3.82 -9.48
C GLU A 97 3.15 -4.74 -8.44
N HIS A 98 2.41 -5.14 -7.40
CA HIS A 98 2.88 -6.16 -6.47
C HIS A 98 3.27 -7.45 -7.22
N GLY A 99 2.39 -7.90 -8.12
CA GLY A 99 2.62 -9.09 -8.93
C GLY A 99 3.73 -8.88 -9.96
N ARG A 100 3.71 -7.73 -10.65
CA ARG A 100 4.69 -7.41 -11.70
C ARG A 100 6.11 -7.27 -11.15
N ALA A 101 6.29 -6.55 -10.04
CA ALA A 101 7.61 -6.35 -9.44
C ALA A 101 8.14 -7.62 -8.73
N SER A 102 7.26 -8.52 -8.29
CA SER A 102 7.67 -9.78 -7.64
C SER A 102 7.94 -10.91 -8.63
N TYR A 103 7.10 -11.03 -9.67
CA TYR A 103 7.07 -12.21 -10.55
C TYR A 103 7.25 -11.88 -12.04
N GLY A 104 7.25 -10.59 -12.41
CA GLY A 104 7.31 -10.14 -13.79
C GLY A 104 5.95 -10.29 -14.48
N VAL A 105 5.96 -10.59 -15.77
CA VAL A 105 4.77 -10.95 -16.54
C VAL A 105 4.94 -12.41 -16.99
N PRO A 106 4.49 -13.39 -16.19
CA PRO A 106 4.74 -14.81 -16.46
C PRO A 106 4.19 -15.28 -17.81
N ALA A 107 3.03 -14.75 -18.21
CA ALA A 107 2.40 -15.06 -19.50
C ALA A 107 3.30 -14.70 -20.70
N GLU A 108 4.11 -13.66 -20.55
CA GLU A 108 5.03 -13.14 -21.59
C GLU A 108 6.48 -13.58 -21.37
N ARG A 109 6.76 -14.35 -20.32
CA ARG A 109 8.12 -14.76 -19.90
C ARG A 109 9.07 -13.57 -19.66
N ILE A 110 8.52 -12.43 -19.23
CA ILE A 110 9.29 -11.24 -18.83
C ILE A 110 9.51 -11.30 -17.33
N THR A 111 10.77 -11.27 -16.89
CA THR A 111 11.14 -11.20 -15.47
C THR A 111 11.04 -9.76 -14.95
N PRO A 112 10.89 -9.51 -13.64
CA PRO A 112 10.82 -8.16 -13.11
C PRO A 112 11.93 -7.22 -13.60
N GLY A 113 13.20 -7.66 -13.56
CA GLY A 113 14.35 -6.87 -14.04
C GLY A 113 14.42 -6.61 -15.54
N ARG A 114 13.41 -7.03 -16.31
CA ARG A 114 13.29 -6.81 -17.76
C ARG A 114 12.01 -6.06 -18.13
N LEU A 115 11.26 -5.57 -17.13
CA LEU A 115 10.12 -4.68 -17.33
C LEU A 115 10.56 -3.28 -17.76
#